data_AF-A0A939UKT9-F1
#
_entry.id   AF-A0A939UKT9-F1
#
_cell.length_a   1.000
_cell.length_b   1.000
_cell.length_c   1.000
_cell.angle_alpha   90.00
_cell.angle_beta   90.00
_cell.angle_gamma   90.00
#
_symmetry.space_group_name_H-M   'P 1'
#
loop_
_entity.id
_entity.type
_entity.pdbx_description
1 polymer ?
#
loop_
_entity_poly.entity_id
_entity_poly.type
_entity_poly.pdbx_seq_one_letter_code
_entity_poly.pdbx_strand_id
1 'polypeptide(L)'
;RKEKLWLLNGANFFGLAMTGVGLATVFLVPLVFRNLSGQAQEICKQMVFVLAVYMPAWVYINGQFAVSRAGGDTVMGMLVDGIGHLFITIPGIFAMAKFTSLGPVAMYAIIKAVEFPKIAIATWWLKKERWLVNLAAK
;
A
#
# COMPACT_ATOMS: atom_id res chain seq x y z
N ARG A 1 15.72 -12.56 -13.41
CA ARG A 1 16.07 -12.39 -11.96
C ARG A 1 16.72 -11.04 -11.63
N LYS A 2 17.75 -10.59 -12.35
CA LYS A 2 18.41 -9.27 -12.12
C LYS A 2 17.46 -8.08 -12.31
N GLU A 3 16.66 -8.10 -13.38
CA GLU A 3 15.68 -7.05 -13.70
C GLU A 3 14.60 -6.88 -12.62
N LYS A 4 14.09 -8.01 -12.09
CA LYS A 4 13.18 -8.00 -10.92
C LYS A 4 13.79 -7.26 -9.74
N LEU A 5 15.03 -7.57 -9.38
CA LEU A 5 15.69 -6.94 -8.23
C LEU A 5 15.92 -5.44 -8.49
N TRP A 6 16.29 -5.08 -9.72
CA TRP A 6 16.45 -3.68 -10.10
C TRP A 6 15.12 -2.90 -9.96
N LEU A 7 14.01 -3.45 -10.47
CA LEU A 7 12.67 -2.88 -10.33
C LEU A 7 12.25 -2.72 -8.87
N LEU A 8 12.45 -3.75 -8.04
CA LEU A 8 12.07 -3.70 -6.63
C LEU A 8 12.94 -2.74 -5.81
N ASN A 9 14.24 -2.65 -6.10
CA ASN A 9 15.12 -1.67 -5.47
C ASN A 9 14.76 -0.24 -5.90
N GLY A 10 14.43 -0.05 -7.19
CA GLY A 10 13.90 1.22 -7.70
C GLY A 10 12.59 1.62 -7.03
N ALA A 11 11.67 0.66 -6.83
CA ALA A 11 10.42 0.87 -6.11
C ALA A 11 10.66 1.30 -4.64
N ASN A 12 11.63 0.71 -3.94
CA ASN A 12 11.99 1.13 -2.59
C ASN A 12 12.52 2.57 -2.55
N PHE A 13 13.46 2.90 -3.44
CA PHE A 13 14.02 4.25 -3.51
C PHE A 13 12.94 5.29 -3.86
N PHE A 14 12.11 5.00 -4.85
CA PHE A 14 10.99 5.86 -5.23
C PHE A 14 9.98 6.00 -4.08
N GLY A 15 9.69 4.91 -3.37
CA GLY A 15 8.82 4.90 -2.20
C GLY A 15 9.31 5.84 -1.10
N LEU A 16 10.61 5.80 -0.77
CA LEU A 16 11.22 6.70 0.21
C LEU A 16 11.20 8.17 -0.25
N ALA A 17 11.49 8.43 -1.53
CA ALA A 17 11.39 9.78 -2.08
C ALA A 17 9.95 10.33 -1.99
N MET A 18 8.96 9.49 -2.28
CA MET A 18 7.54 9.84 -2.18
C MET A 18 7.05 10.02 -0.75
N THR A 19 7.64 9.35 0.24
CA THR A 19 7.43 9.69 1.65
C THR A 19 7.85 11.12 1.93
N GLY A 20 9.01 11.56 1.45
CA GLY A 20 9.47 12.94 1.61
C GLY A 20 8.48 13.96 1.02
N VAL A 21 8.00 13.70 -0.19
CA VAL A 21 6.97 14.53 -0.84
C VAL A 21 5.67 14.53 -0.03
N GLY A 22 5.21 13.36 0.42
CA GLY A 22 4.00 13.23 1.23
C GLY A 22 4.09 13.92 2.59
N LEU A 23 5.26 13.92 3.23
CA LEU A 23 5.48 14.68 4.47
C LEU A 23 5.47 16.18 4.21
N ALA A 24 6.03 16.63 3.07
CA ALA A 24 5.99 18.04 2.70
C ALA A 24 4.55 18.53 2.45
N THR A 25 3.66 17.68 1.91
CA THR A 25 2.27 18.07 1.66
C THR A 25 1.45 18.25 2.94
N VAL A 26 1.87 17.70 4.09
CA VAL A 26 1.23 17.94 5.39
C VAL A 26 1.22 19.44 5.74
N PHE A 27 2.28 20.18 5.38
CA PHE A 27 2.34 21.63 5.59
C PHE A 27 1.39 22.43 4.70
N LEU A 28 0.98 21.84 3.56
CA LEU A 28 0.01 22.46 2.64
C LEU A 28 -1.44 22.25 3.07
N VAL A 29 -1.72 21.27 3.95
CA VAL A 29 -3.08 20.96 4.42
C VAL A 29 -3.83 22.18 4.97
N PRO A 30 -3.28 23.00 5.90
CA PRO A 30 -4.02 24.16 6.42
C PRO A 30 -4.26 25.25 5.36
N LEU A 31 -3.43 25.30 4.30
CA LEU A 31 -3.58 26.25 3.21
C LEU A 31 -4.67 25.80 2.22
N VAL A 32 -4.67 24.53 1.84
CA VAL A 32 -5.65 23.95 0.91
C VAL A 32 -7.02 23.79 1.57
N PHE A 33 -7.05 23.36 2.83
CA PHE A 33 -8.26 23.09 3.59
C PHE A 33 -8.63 24.21 4.57
N ARG A 34 -8.34 25.46 4.20
CA ARG A 34 -8.56 26.63 5.05
C ARG A 34 -10.02 26.78 5.54
N ASN A 35 -10.98 26.32 4.75
CA ASN A 35 -12.41 26.43 5.05
C ASN A 35 -12.93 25.36 6.03
N LEU A 36 -12.11 24.38 6.41
CA LEU A 36 -12.49 23.36 7.40
C LEU A 36 -12.29 23.86 8.84
N SER A 37 -13.02 23.24 9.78
CA SER A 37 -12.76 23.46 11.21
C SER A 37 -11.35 23.02 11.60
N GLY A 38 -10.77 23.65 12.62
CA GLY A 38 -9.42 23.32 13.08
C GLY A 38 -9.25 21.84 13.45
N GLN A 39 -10.29 21.22 14.01
CA GLN A 39 -10.31 19.79 14.31
C GLN A 39 -10.26 18.93 13.03
N ALA A 40 -11.01 19.28 11.98
CA ALA A 40 -10.98 18.52 10.73
C ALA A 40 -9.63 18.67 10.02
N GLN A 41 -9.04 19.87 10.04
CA GLN A 41 -7.69 20.08 9.50
C GLN A 41 -6.64 19.22 10.23
N GLU A 42 -6.75 19.08 11.55
CA GLU A 42 -5.87 18.22 12.34
C GLU A 42 -5.99 16.76 11.92
N ILE A 43 -7.21 16.25 11.78
CA ILE A 43 -7.47 14.88 11.30
C ILE A 43 -6.88 14.70 9.89
N CYS A 44 -7.07 15.66 8.99
CA CYS A 44 -6.51 15.61 7.64
C CYS A 44 -4.97 15.56 7.65
N LYS A 45 -4.31 16.39 8.46
CA LYS A 45 -2.83 16.36 8.60
C LYS A 45 -2.34 14.99 9.05
N GLN A 46 -3.01 14.43 10.07
CA GLN A 46 -2.65 13.12 10.60
C GLN A 46 -2.90 11.99 9.59
N MET A 47 -3.98 12.05 8.82
CA MET A 47 -4.24 11.08 7.73
C MET A 47 -3.19 11.14 6.64
N VAL A 48 -2.83 12.34 6.18
CA VAL A 48 -1.78 12.54 5.17
C VAL A 48 -0.43 12.05 5.69
N PHE A 49 -0.14 12.30 6.97
CA PHE A 49 1.08 11.79 7.61
C PHE A 49 1.14 10.26 7.60
N VAL A 50 0.07 9.56 8.02
CA VAL A 50 0.01 8.10 8.00
C VAL A 50 0.17 7.56 6.58
N LEU A 51 -0.48 8.19 5.59
CA LEU A 51 -0.32 7.86 4.17
C LEU A 51 1.13 8.02 3.70
N ALA A 52 1.78 9.13 4.03
CA ALA A 52 3.15 9.41 3.63
C ALA A 52 4.13 8.38 4.20
N VAL A 53 3.96 7.97 5.45
CA VAL A 53 4.77 6.92 6.08
C VAL A 53 4.51 5.55 5.45
N TYR A 54 3.29 5.29 5.01
CA TYR A 54 2.92 4.04 4.33
C TYR A 54 3.38 3.96 2.86
N MET A 55 3.72 5.10 2.21
CA MET A 55 4.12 5.15 0.80
C MET A 55 5.19 4.14 0.38
N PRO A 56 6.27 3.87 1.14
CA PRO A 56 7.30 2.94 0.71
C PRO A 56 6.77 1.52 0.58
N ALA A 57 5.96 1.08 1.56
CA ALA A 57 5.30 -0.22 1.53
C ALA A 57 4.31 -0.30 0.34
N TRP A 58 3.53 0.76 0.12
CA TRP A 58 2.56 0.83 -0.98
C TRP A 58 3.20 0.75 -2.36
N VAL A 59 4.28 1.49 -2.58
CA VAL A 59 5.02 1.46 -3.85
C VAL A 59 5.67 0.09 -4.04
N TYR A 60 6.25 -0.48 -2.99
CA TYR A 60 6.91 -1.77 -3.06
C TYR A 60 5.95 -2.89 -3.47
N ILE A 61 4.80 -3.02 -2.82
CA ILE A 61 3.81 -4.06 -3.17
C ILE A 61 3.30 -3.90 -4.61
N ASN A 62 3.06 -2.67 -5.05
CA ASN A 62 2.68 -2.39 -6.44
C ASN A 62 3.80 -2.75 -7.44
N GLY A 63 5.06 -2.55 -7.06
CA GLY A 63 6.21 -3.06 -7.81
C GLY A 63 6.22 -4.58 -7.93
N GLN A 64 5.88 -5.30 -6.86
CA GLN A 64 5.76 -6.76 -6.89
C GLN A 64 4.65 -7.23 -7.83
N PHE A 65 3.49 -6.58 -7.79
CA PHE A 65 2.39 -6.87 -8.72
C PHE A 65 2.75 -6.52 -10.17
N ALA A 66 3.50 -5.46 -10.41
CA ALA A 66 3.99 -5.12 -11.75
C ALA A 66 4.95 -6.20 -12.27
N VAL A 67 5.89 -6.68 -11.46
CA VAL A 67 6.81 -7.78 -11.83
C VAL A 67 6.03 -9.05 -12.16
N SER A 68 5.07 -9.45 -11.32
CA SER A 68 4.26 -10.65 -11.54
C SER A 68 3.50 -10.57 -12.86
N ARG A 69 2.86 -9.43 -13.14
CA ARG A 69 2.13 -9.19 -14.39
C ARG A 69 3.04 -9.19 -15.62
N ALA A 70 4.23 -8.60 -15.52
CA ALA A 70 5.21 -8.60 -16.60
C ALA A 70 5.68 -10.01 -16.97
N GLY A 71 5.70 -10.95 -16.03
CA GLY A 71 5.98 -12.36 -16.30
C GLY A 71 4.77 -13.19 -16.75
N GLY A 72 3.57 -12.60 -16.80
CA GLY A 72 2.34 -13.29 -17.21
C GLY A 72 1.50 -13.87 -16.07
N ASP A 73 1.91 -13.71 -14.81
CA ASP A 73 1.14 -14.16 -13.63
C ASP A 73 0.30 -13.01 -13.07
N THR A 74 -0.98 -12.98 -13.45
CA THR A 74 -1.99 -12.05 -12.91
C THR A 74 -2.69 -12.60 -11.67
N VAL A 75 -2.56 -13.91 -11.42
CA VAL A 75 -3.26 -14.62 -10.34
C VAL A 75 -2.72 -14.19 -8.98
N MET A 76 -1.40 -13.98 -8.86
CA MET A 76 -0.81 -13.49 -7.62
C MET A 76 -1.48 -12.20 -7.11
N GLY A 77 -1.68 -11.21 -7.99
CA GLY A 77 -2.32 -9.94 -7.64
C GLY A 77 -3.78 -10.13 -7.25
N MET A 78 -4.52 -10.96 -7.97
CA MET A 78 -5.92 -11.26 -7.67
C MET A 78 -6.09 -11.88 -6.27
N LEU A 79 -5.26 -12.88 -5.92
CA LEU A 79 -5.35 -13.58 -4.64
C LEU A 79 -4.87 -12.71 -3.48
N VAL A 80 -3.72 -12.05 -3.63
CA VAL A 80 -3.09 -11.30 -2.53
C VAL A 80 -3.79 -9.97 -2.29
N ASP A 81 -4.13 -9.24 -3.36
CA ASP A 81 -4.77 -7.93 -3.25
C ASP A 81 -6.30 -8.06 -3.29
N GLY A 82 -6.86 -8.65 -4.35
CA GLY A 82 -8.31 -8.75 -4.53
C GLY A 82 -9.01 -9.49 -3.40
N ILE A 83 -8.70 -10.78 -3.21
CA ILE A 83 -9.32 -11.61 -2.17
C ILE A 83 -8.93 -11.11 -0.78
N GLY A 84 -7.65 -10.77 -0.57
CA GLY A 84 -7.19 -10.22 0.71
C GLY A 84 -7.94 -8.95 1.10
N HIS A 85 -8.17 -8.02 0.16
CA HIS A 85 -8.91 -6.79 0.46
C HIS A 85 -10.41 -7.06 0.70
N LEU A 86 -11.03 -7.90 -0.12
CA LEU A 86 -12.45 -8.22 -0.03
C LEU A 86 -12.83 -8.93 1.27
N PHE A 87 -12.03 -9.91 1.71
CA PHE A 87 -12.38 -10.76 2.84
C PHE A 87 -11.66 -10.40 4.15
N ILE A 88 -10.56 -9.66 4.10
CA ILE A 88 -9.81 -9.28 5.30
C ILE A 88 -9.97 -7.78 5.57
N THR A 89 -9.60 -6.94 4.60
CA THR A 89 -9.57 -5.49 4.81
C THR A 89 -10.97 -4.90 5.00
N ILE A 90 -11.91 -5.16 4.09
CA ILE A 90 -13.26 -4.59 4.16
C ILE A 90 -14.00 -5.05 5.44
N PRO A 91 -14.12 -6.35 5.76
CA PRO A 91 -14.75 -6.80 6.99
C PRO A 91 -14.02 -6.29 8.24
N GLY A 92 -12.69 -6.20 8.19
CA GLY A 92 -11.88 -5.64 9.28
C GLY A 92 -12.20 -4.18 9.60
N ILE A 93 -12.44 -3.35 8.57
CA ILE A 93 -12.87 -1.95 8.75
C ILE A 93 -14.22 -1.91 9.48
N PHE A 94 -15.21 -2.68 9.00
CA PHE A 94 -16.54 -2.71 9.59
C PHE A 94 -16.54 -3.25 11.03
N ALA A 95 -15.75 -4.29 11.29
CA ALA A 95 -15.58 -4.83 12.64
C ALA A 95 -14.97 -3.77 13.57
N MET A 96 -13.90 -3.08 13.16
CA MET A 96 -13.32 -2.03 13.99
C MET A 96 -14.28 -0.86 14.20
N ALA A 97 -15.01 -0.44 13.17
CA ALA A 97 -16.01 0.63 13.29
C ALA A 97 -17.13 0.28 14.28
N LYS A 98 -17.52 -1.00 14.37
CA LYS A 98 -18.59 -1.45 15.25
C LYS A 98 -18.12 -1.76 16.67
N PHE A 99 -16.93 -2.34 16.83
CA PHE A 99 -16.46 -2.89 18.09
C PHE A 99 -15.42 -2.02 18.81
N THR A 100 -14.93 -0.95 18.18
CA THR A 100 -13.94 -0.05 18.79
C THR A 100 -14.38 1.41 18.74
N SER A 101 -13.99 2.19 19.74
CA SER A 101 -14.19 3.65 19.79
C SER A 101 -12.97 4.42 19.26
N LEU A 102 -12.14 3.77 18.45
CA LEU A 102 -10.93 4.36 17.91
C LEU A 102 -11.27 5.52 16.96
N GLY A 103 -10.48 6.59 17.05
CA GLY A 103 -10.57 7.68 16.08
C GLY A 103 -10.21 7.21 14.66
N PRO A 104 -10.68 7.94 13.63
CA PRO A 104 -10.53 7.52 12.23
C PRO A 104 -9.06 7.32 11.84
N VAL A 105 -8.14 8.15 12.37
CA VAL A 105 -6.70 8.07 12.08
C VAL A 105 -6.10 6.76 12.58
N ALA A 106 -6.43 6.36 13.82
CA ALA A 106 -5.93 5.12 14.42
C ALA A 106 -6.49 3.89 13.70
N MET A 107 -7.78 3.89 13.38
CA MET A 107 -8.40 2.83 12.57
C MET A 107 -7.72 2.69 11.22
N TYR A 108 -7.45 3.81 10.54
CA TYR A 108 -6.79 3.82 9.25
C TYR A 108 -5.37 3.24 9.32
N ALA A 109 -4.58 3.64 10.32
CA ALA A 109 -3.22 3.13 10.53
C ALA A 109 -3.21 1.61 10.75
N ILE A 110 -4.14 1.08 11.55
CA ILE A 110 -4.26 -0.37 11.80
C ILE A 110 -4.63 -1.11 10.52
N ILE A 111 -5.59 -0.60 9.75
CA ILE A 111 -5.97 -1.19 8.47
C ILE A 111 -4.78 -1.22 7.50
N LYS A 112 -4.01 -0.15 7.43
CA LYS A 112 -2.80 -0.12 6.59
C LYS A 112 -1.75 -1.12 7.04
N ALA A 113 -1.69 -1.46 8.32
CA ALA A 113 -0.78 -2.48 8.81
C ALA A 113 -1.07 -3.89 8.26
N VAL A 114 -2.33 -4.18 7.87
CA VAL A 114 -2.74 -5.46 7.25
C VAL A 114 -2.07 -5.69 5.89
N GLU A 115 -1.53 -4.64 5.27
CA GLU A 115 -0.84 -4.73 3.98
C GLU A 115 0.60 -5.28 4.12
N PHE A 116 1.23 -5.21 5.30
CA PHE A 116 2.58 -5.75 5.50
C PHE A 116 2.65 -7.28 5.33
N PRO A 117 1.72 -8.08 5.89
CA PRO A 117 1.62 -9.51 5.56
C PRO A 117 1.51 -9.80 4.06
N LYS A 118 0.75 -8.98 3.30
CA LYS A 118 0.61 -9.15 1.85
C LYS A 118 1.94 -8.97 1.12
N ILE A 119 2.75 -8.00 1.53
CA ILE A 119 4.11 -7.81 1.02
C ILE A 119 4.97 -9.06 1.25
N ALA A 120 4.89 -9.67 2.43
CA ALA A 120 5.63 -10.89 2.74
C ALA A 120 5.19 -12.07 1.83
N ILE A 121 3.88 -12.25 1.65
CA ILE A 121 3.30 -13.30 0.80
C ILE A 121 3.72 -13.09 -0.67
N ALA A 122 3.60 -11.87 -1.20
CA ALA A 122 4.01 -11.53 -2.55
C ALA A 122 5.52 -11.72 -2.76
N THR A 123 6.34 -11.36 -1.75
CA THR A 123 7.80 -11.59 -1.78
C THR A 123 8.12 -13.08 -1.89
N TRP A 124 7.44 -13.92 -1.09
CA TRP A 124 7.62 -15.37 -1.12
C TRP A 124 7.16 -15.97 -2.45
N TRP A 125 6.04 -15.49 -3.01
CA TRP A 125 5.54 -15.91 -4.32
C TRP A 125 6.55 -15.60 -5.43
N LEU A 126 7.09 -14.39 -5.47
CA LEU A 126 8.10 -13.98 -6.44
C LEU A 126 9.45 -14.70 -6.28
N LYS A 127 9.73 -15.29 -5.11
CA LYS A 127 10.90 -16.16 -4.89
C LYS A 127 10.73 -17.54 -5.51
N LYS A 128 9.51 -18.02 -5.69
CA LYS A 128 9.23 -19.34 -6.31
C LYS A 128 9.37 -19.35 -7.82
N GLU A 129 9.55 -18.18 -8.45
CA GLU A 129 9.74 -18.00 -9.90
C GLU A 129 8.64 -18.60 -10.80
N ARG A 130 7.53 -19.09 -10.23
CA ARG A 130 6.33 -19.56 -10.93
C ARG A 130 5.59 -18.47 -11.71
N TRP A 131 5.98 -17.22 -11.49
CA TRP A 131 5.42 -16.04 -12.16
C TRP A 131 5.98 -15.83 -13.57
N LEU A 132 7.05 -16.55 -13.96
CA LEU A 132 7.62 -16.51 -15.31
C LEU A 132 6.89 -17.53 -16.20
N VAL A 133 5.77 -17.10 -16.79
CA VAL A 133 5.03 -17.90 -17.77
C VAL A 133 5.65 -17.65 -19.14
N ASN A 134 5.92 -18.72 -19.91
CA ASN A 134 6.39 -18.55 -21.27
C ASN A 134 5.26 -17.99 -22.16
N LEU A 135 5.31 -16.68 -22.40
CA LEU A 135 4.32 -15.96 -23.19
C LEU A 135 4.41 -16.27 -24.69
N ALA A 136 5.54 -16.79 -25.18
CA ALA A 136 5.76 -17.10 -26.59
C ALA A 136 5.41 -18.56 -26.96
N ALA A 137 5.19 -19.42 -25.96
CA ALA A 137 4.75 -20.80 -26.16
C ALA A 137 3.22 -20.95 -26.21
N LYS A 138 2.50 -19.83 -26.24
CA LYS A 138 1.04 -19.75 -26.33
C LYS A 138 0.66 -18.98 -27.58
#